data_AF-A0A1W1HBK2-F1
#
_entry.id   AF-A0A1W1HBK2-F1
#
_cell.length_a   1.000
_cell.length_b   1.000
_cell.length_c   1.000
_cell.angle_alpha   90.00
_cell.angle_beta   90.00
_cell.angle_gamma   90.00
#
_symmetry.space_group_name_H-M   'P 1'
#
loop_
_entity.id
_entity.type
_entity.pdbx_description
1 polymer ?
#
loop_
_entity_poly.entity_id
_entity_poly.type
_entity_poly.pdbx_seq_one_letter_code
_entity_poly.pdbx_strand_id
1 'polypeptide(L)' 'MEQAIITQGKLTSPRTIILDEDMPDLGGSFDIIIIKKKQKQTKPKRKAGTLKGMIHMSDDFDEPLEDFMVN' A
#
# COMPACT_ATOMS: atom_id res chain seq x y z
N MET A 1 19.54 -19.62 -17.14
CA MET A 1 18.79 -19.04 -16.02
C MET A 1 18.46 -17.61 -16.41
N GLU A 2 17.18 -17.26 -16.50
CA GLU A 2 16.77 -15.88 -16.78
C GLU A 2 16.94 -15.04 -15.51
N GLN A 3 17.55 -13.86 -15.63
CA GLN A 3 17.77 -12.93 -14.52
C GLN A 3 17.02 -11.63 -14.81
N ALA A 4 16.40 -11.05 -13.78
CA ALA A 4 15.70 -9.78 -13.86
C ALA A 4 16.27 -8.81 -12.82
N ILE A 5 16.50 -7.56 -13.24
CA ILE A 5 16.93 -6.47 -12.36
C ILE A 5 15.75 -5.53 -12.16
N ILE A 6 15.42 -5.25 -10.90
CA ILE A 6 14.34 -4.32 -10.53
C ILE A 6 14.98 -3.13 -9.83
N THR A 7 14.94 -1.97 -10.49
CA THR A 7 15.38 -0.70 -9.91
C THR A 7 14.28 0.37 -10.06
N GLN A 8 14.45 1.48 -9.37
CA GLN A 8 13.56 2.64 -9.44
C GLN A 8 14.18 3.72 -10.32
N GLY A 9 13.33 4.64 -10.77
CA GLY A 9 13.77 5.74 -11.60
C GLY A 9 12.61 6.62 -12.01
N LYS A 10 12.93 7.59 -12.87
CA LYS A 10 11.97 8.57 -13.40
C LYS A 10 12.01 8.55 -14.91
N LEU A 11 10.83 8.42 -15.50
CA LEU A 11 10.62 8.66 -16.92
C LEU A 11 10.63 10.18 -17.15
N THR A 12 11.65 10.70 -17.82
CA THR A 12 11.77 12.14 -18.14
C THR A 12 11.20 12.45 -19.53
N SER A 13 11.21 11.48 -20.43
CA SER A 13 10.60 11.55 -21.76
C SER A 13 10.11 10.16 -22.19
N PRO A 14 9.31 10.02 -23.27
CA PRO A 14 8.90 8.71 -23.77
C PRO A 14 10.04 7.75 -24.13
N ARG A 15 11.28 8.24 -24.25
CA ARG A 15 12.47 7.45 -24.62
C ARG A 15 13.62 7.57 -23.61
N THR A 16 13.40 8.24 -22.49
CA THR A 16 14.47 8.53 -21.53
C THR A 16 14.00 8.22 -20.13
N ILE A 17 14.68 7.26 -19.50
CA ILE A 17 14.51 6.91 -18.10
C ILE A 17 15.83 7.21 -17.40
N ILE A 18 15.76 7.92 -16.28
CA ILE A 18 16.89 8.10 -15.38
C ILE A 18 16.68 7.14 -14.22
N LEU A 19 17.64 6.23 -14.02
CA LEU A 19 17.61 5.26 -12.93
C LEU A 19 18.18 5.90 -11.66
N ASP A 20 17.69 5.46 -10.50
CA ASP A 20 18.19 5.92 -9.21
C ASP A 20 19.54 5.27 -8.85
N GLU A 21 19.85 4.14 -9.49
CA GLU A 21 21.07 3.35 -9.30
C GLU A 21 21.67 2.97 -10.66
N ASP A 22 23.00 2.84 -10.72
CA ASP A 22 23.69 2.38 -11.92
C ASP A 22 23.38 0.91 -12.20
N MET A 23 23.10 0.57 -13.46
CA MET A 23 22.95 -0.81 -13.88
C MET A 23 24.32 -1.45 -14.10
N PRO A 24 24.52 -2.72 -13.68
CA PRO A 24 25.71 -3.47 -14.06
C PRO A 24 25.73 -3.66 -15.58
N ASP A 25 26.92 -3.90 -16.14
CA ASP A 25 27.03 -4.26 -17.55
C ASP A 25 26.38 -5.63 -17.78
N LEU A 26 25.24 -5.63 -18.47
CA LEU A 26 24.49 -6.83 -18.82
C LEU A 26 24.87 -7.38 -20.20
N GLY A 27 25.74 -6.68 -20.94
CA GLY A 27 25.98 -6.93 -22.36
C GLY A 27 24.70 -6.87 -23.20
N GLY A 28 24.78 -7.39 -24.43
CA GLY A 28 23.64 -7.79 -25.27
C GLY A 28 22.45 -6.81 -25.43
N SER A 29 21.31 -7.37 -25.83
CA SER A 29 20.01 -6.70 -25.87
C SER A 29 19.16 -7.15 -24.68
N PHE A 30 18.39 -6.25 -24.11
CA PHE A 30 17.49 -6.52 -22.99
C PHE A 30 16.12 -5.86 -23.19
N ASP A 31 15.11 -6.42 -22.55
CA ASP A 31 13.76 -5.87 -22.53
C ASP A 31 13.53 -5.02 -21.26
N ILE A 32 12.86 -3.88 -21.43
CA ILE A 32 12.53 -2.98 -20.32
C ILE A 32 11.04 -3.12 -19.97
N ILE A 33 10.74 -3.43 -18.70
CA ILE A 33 9.37 -3.48 -18.17
C ILE A 33 9.16 -2.33 -17.17
N ILE A 34 8.25 -1.41 -17.47
CA ILE A 34 7.94 -0.26 -16.60
C ILE A 34 6.69 -0.55 -15.76
N ILE A 35 6.86 -0.67 -14.45
CA ILE A 35 5.75 -0.90 -13.51
C ILE A 35 5.35 0.42 -12.85
N LYS A 36 4.15 0.94 -13.17
CA LYS A 36 3.59 2.11 -12.48
C LYS A 36 3.21 1.74 -11.05
N LYS A 37 3.89 2.33 -10.05
CA LYS A 37 3.43 2.25 -8.67
C LYS A 37 2.08 2.94 -8.55
N LYS A 38 1.04 2.23 -8.08
CA LYS A 38 -0.19 2.87 -7.63
C LYS A 38 0.20 3.86 -6.54
N GLN A 39 -0.08 5.15 -6.75
CA GLN A 39 0.04 6.12 -5.68
C GLN A 39 -0.83 5.60 -4.53
N LYS A 40 -0.23 5.36 -3.36
CA LYS A 40 -0.99 5.12 -2.14
C LYS A 40 -1.87 6.35 -1.99
N GLN A 41 -3.16 6.23 -2.28
CA GLN A 41 -4.11 7.27 -1.94
C GLN A 41 -3.89 7.53 -0.46
N THR A 42 -3.50 8.76 -0.12
CA THR A 42 -3.37 9.18 1.26
C THR A 42 -4.75 9.01 1.86
N LYS A 43 -4.95 7.93 2.62
CA LYS A 43 -6.19 7.76 3.39
C LYS A 43 -6.34 9.04 4.22
N PRO A 44 -7.54 9.65 4.26
CA PRO A 44 -7.74 10.84 5.07
C PRO A 44 -7.26 10.54 6.49
N LYS A 45 -6.42 11.42 7.04
CA LYS A 45 -5.96 11.28 8.42
C LYS A 45 -7.22 11.31 9.30
N ARG A 46 -7.45 10.25 10.08
CA ARG A 46 -8.54 10.22 11.07
C ARG A 46 -8.35 11.42 12.00
N LYS A 47 -9.39 12.25 12.14
CA LYS A 47 -9.37 13.33 13.13
C LYS A 47 -9.81 12.76 14.48
N ALA A 48 -9.13 13.12 15.56
CA ALA A 48 -9.55 12.71 16.90
C ALA A 48 -10.96 13.24 17.18
N GLY A 49 -11.81 12.43 17.80
CA GLY A 49 -13.16 12.85 18.21
C GLY A 49 -14.22 12.82 17.10
N THR A 50 -13.95 12.30 15.90
CA THR A 50 -14.95 12.21 14.80
C THR A 50 -16.19 11.37 15.14
N LEU A 51 -16.10 10.49 16.13
CA LEU A 51 -17.21 9.66 16.60
C LEU A 51 -17.69 10.05 18.01
N LYS A 52 -17.18 11.16 18.57
CA LYS A 52 -17.58 11.61 19.91
C LYS A 52 -19.06 11.98 19.89
N GLY A 53 -19.85 11.33 20.75
CA GLY A 53 -21.31 11.54 20.82
C GLY A 53 -22.12 10.84 19.72
N MET A 54 -21.48 10.10 18.81
CA MET A 54 -22.20 9.29 17.80
C MET A 54 -22.44 7.86 18.28
N ILE A 55 -21.71 7.40 19.29
CA ILE A 55 -21.85 6.08 19.90
C ILE A 55 -22.87 6.19 21.03
N HIS A 56 -23.94 5.40 20.94
CA HIS A 56 -24.94 5.24 21.99
C HIS A 56 -24.78 3.82 22.55
N MET A 57 -24.59 3.70 23.86
CA MET A 57 -24.67 2.41 24.53
C MET A 57 -26.14 2.05 24.64
N SER A 58 -26.46 0.81 24.26
CA SER A 58 -27.78 0.23 24.48
C SER A 58 -27.95 -0.07 25.96
N ASP A 59 -29.19 -0.08 26.46
CA ASP A 59 -29.49 -0.30 27.89
C ASP A 59 -29.12 -1.72 28.35
N ASP A 60 -28.95 -2.65 27.41
CA ASP A 60 -28.58 -4.05 27.60
C ASP A 60 -27.05 -4.31 27.48
N PHE A 61 -26.22 -3.27 27.40
CA PHE A 61 -24.77 -3.43 27.21
C PHE A 61 -24.10 -4.27 28.31
N ASP A 62 -24.63 -4.19 29.54
CA ASP A 62 -24.12 -4.94 30.69
C ASP A 62 -24.73 -6.34 30.82
N GLU A 63 -25.67 -6.73 29.93
CA GLU A 63 -26.29 -8.05 29.98
C GLU A 63 -25.30 -9.15 29.56
N PRO A 64 -25.35 -10.32 30.22
CA PRO A 64 -24.49 -11.44 29.87
C PRO A 64 -24.80 -11.91 28.45
N LEU A 65 -23.75 -12.06 27.63
CA LEU A 65 -23.89 -12.65 26.31
C LEU A 65 -24.23 -14.14 26.44
N GLU A 66 -25.39 -14.54 25.91
CA GLU A 66 -25.90 -15.92 25.96
C GLU A 66 -24.86 -16.93 25.42
N ASP A 67 -24.12 -16.55 24.38
CA ASP A 67 -23.07 -17.36 23.73
C ASP A 67 -21.86 -17.68 24.64
N PHE A 68 -21.72 -16.98 25.77
CA PHE A 68 -20.62 -17.16 26.72
C PHE A 68 -21.05 -17.88 28.01
N MET A 69 -22.32 -18.25 28.12
CA MET A 69 -22.77 -19.14 29.20
C MET A 69 -22.35 -20.57 28.86
N VAL A 70 -21.24 -21.01 29.46
CA VAL A 70 -20.73 -22.38 29.35
C VAL A 70 -21.76 -23.32 29.99
N ASN A 71 -22.35 -24.22 29.19
CA ASN A 71 -23.09 -25.38 29.67
C ASN A 71 -22.19 -26.39 30.38
#